data_AF-A0A8X6EZK3-F1
#
_entry.id   AF-A0A8X6EZK3-F1
#
_cell.length_a   1.000
_cell.length_b   1.000
_cell.length_c   1.000
_cell.angle_alpha   90.00
_cell.angle_beta   90.00
_cell.angle_gamma   90.00
#
_symmetry.space_group_name_H-M   'P 1'
#
loop_
_entity.id
_entity.type
_entity.pdbx_description
1 polymer ?
#
loop_
_entity_poly.entity_id
_entity_poly.type
_entity_poly.pdbx_seq_one_letter_code
_entity_poly.pdbx_strand_id
1 'polypeptide(L)'
;MFPLCRTCAGTLSQNICSHTDEERSITGTWVTEESSSNDLFHSYIDLFLKIKQEATGYPKGCLSEQQKSEYVISYSEKENIYLDKNSINIKDVFLPTPEIAAFQWTQSNNFVTQDFSTNIFIAAFTTCHARLKLYSEIEKLNESVLYFDTDSIIYKSDGINDPPLGNFLGEFTDELNGGTITSFVTGGPKNYAYKLSDGSEVCKIRGFTLNFQNSLVLNYNSVKELVKSMDETRFMTVTNPRKITRDKKKRKVENKIETKKYKMVYDKRVIQEDFSTLPYGY
;
A
#
# COMPACT_ATOMS: atom_id res chain seq x y z
N MET A 1 6.87 -5.89 12.17
CA MET A 1 6.33 -7.17 12.67
C MET A 1 5.22 -6.80 13.64
N PHE A 2 3.97 -7.14 13.35
CA PHE A 2 2.82 -6.73 14.16
C PHE A 2 2.67 -7.72 15.33
N PRO A 3 2.70 -7.26 16.59
CA PRO A 3 2.47 -8.14 17.73
C PRO A 3 1.02 -8.66 17.70
N LEU A 4 0.85 -9.98 17.86
CA LEU A 4 -0.41 -10.69 17.66
C LEU A 4 -1.28 -10.78 18.92
N CYS A 5 -0.81 -10.28 20.07
CA CYS A 5 -1.60 -10.17 21.29
C CYS A 5 -1.07 -9.08 22.25
N ARG A 6 -1.90 -8.67 23.21
CA ARG A 6 -1.58 -7.64 24.22
C ARG A 6 -0.28 -7.94 24.99
N THR A 7 -0.15 -9.15 25.52
CA THR A 7 1.00 -9.53 26.38
C THR A 7 2.31 -9.60 25.60
N CYS A 8 2.29 -10.08 24.35
CA CYS A 8 3.46 -10.05 23.47
C CYS A 8 3.87 -8.62 23.10
N ALA A 9 2.90 -7.71 22.92
CA ALA A 9 3.19 -6.30 22.67
C ALA A 9 3.86 -5.64 23.88
N GLY A 10 3.35 -5.88 25.09
CA GLY A 10 3.89 -5.31 26.33
C GLY A 10 5.26 -5.86 26.73
N THR A 11 5.54 -7.13 26.41
CA THR A 11 6.83 -7.78 26.68
C THR A 11 7.83 -7.68 25.52
N LEU A 12 7.43 -7.08 24.40
CA LEU A 12 8.20 -7.01 23.14
C LEU A 12 8.69 -8.38 22.66
N SER A 13 7.92 -9.44 22.94
CA SER A 13 8.28 -10.80 22.57
C SER A 13 8.14 -11.01 21.07
N GLN A 14 9.19 -11.54 20.44
CA GLN A 14 9.24 -11.85 19.00
C GLN A 14 9.06 -13.36 18.71
N ASN A 15 8.81 -14.17 19.75
CA ASN A 15 8.62 -15.60 19.63
C ASN A 15 7.13 -15.96 19.41
N ILE A 16 6.86 -17.22 19.03
CA ILE A 16 5.51 -17.75 18.85
C ILE A 16 4.70 -17.56 20.14
N CYS A 17 3.50 -16.98 20.02
CA CYS A 17 2.66 -16.64 21.16
C CYS A 17 2.04 -17.90 21.80
N SER A 18 2.40 -18.19 23.04
CA SER A 18 1.87 -19.32 23.84
C SER A 18 0.88 -18.90 24.93
N HIS A 19 0.42 -17.65 24.94
CA HIS A 19 -0.53 -17.11 25.92
C HIS A 19 -1.94 -17.70 25.75
N THR A 20 -2.74 -17.75 26.82
CA THR A 20 -4.12 -18.24 26.78
C THR A 20 -5.05 -17.25 26.06
N ASP A 21 -6.27 -17.67 25.69
CA ASP A 21 -7.19 -16.81 24.94
C ASP A 21 -7.69 -15.61 25.77
N GLU A 22 -7.84 -15.73 27.09
CA GLU A 22 -8.09 -14.57 27.95
C GLU A 22 -6.90 -13.59 27.97
N GLU A 23 -5.66 -14.09 27.99
CA GLU A 23 -4.45 -13.25 27.95
C GLU A 23 -4.21 -12.62 26.57
N ARG A 24 -4.73 -13.25 25.52
CA ARG A 24 -4.73 -12.71 24.16
C ARG A 24 -5.81 -11.65 23.95
N SER A 25 -6.87 -11.70 24.74
CA SER A 25 -8.02 -10.81 24.60
C SER A 25 -7.62 -9.34 24.74
N ILE A 26 -7.98 -8.55 23.73
CA ILE A 26 -7.71 -7.10 23.70
C ILE A 26 -8.88 -6.41 24.43
N THR A 27 -8.76 -6.29 25.75
CA THR A 27 -9.74 -5.58 26.58
C THR A 27 -9.48 -4.07 26.52
N GLY A 28 -10.05 -3.40 25.52
CA GLY A 28 -10.09 -1.93 25.41
C GLY A 28 -9.62 -1.37 24.05
N THR A 29 -10.14 -0.19 23.70
CA THR A 29 -9.73 0.58 22.52
C THR A 29 -8.41 1.29 22.81
N TRP A 30 -7.34 0.88 22.14
CA TRP A 30 -6.03 1.53 22.22
C TRP A 30 -5.98 2.72 21.28
N VAL A 31 -6.50 3.86 21.73
CA VAL A 31 -6.07 5.16 21.21
C VAL A 31 -4.80 5.54 21.96
N THR A 32 -3.76 5.95 21.24
CA THR A 32 -2.62 6.66 21.85
C THR A 32 -3.17 7.80 22.70
N GLU A 33 -2.85 7.81 24.00
CA GLU A 33 -3.18 8.96 24.86
C GLU A 33 -2.61 10.23 24.22
N GLU A 34 -3.51 11.15 23.85
CA GLU A 34 -3.12 12.49 23.47
C GLU A 34 -2.54 13.16 24.71
N SER A 35 -1.21 13.23 24.78
CA SER A 35 -0.53 14.03 25.79
C SER A 35 -0.99 15.47 25.66
N SER A 36 -1.57 16.02 26.73
CA SER A 36 -2.02 17.40 26.86
C SER A 36 -0.87 18.41 27.01
N SER A 37 0.30 18.12 26.43
CA SER A 37 1.38 19.09 26.36
C SER A 37 1.16 20.01 25.17
N ASN A 38 1.22 21.33 25.41
CA ASN A 38 1.25 22.32 24.33
C ASN A 38 2.53 22.21 23.47
N ASP A 39 3.48 21.37 23.86
CA ASP A 39 4.76 21.15 23.19
C ASP A 39 4.73 20.02 22.15
N LEU A 40 3.74 19.10 22.20
CA LEU A 40 3.75 17.89 21.37
C LEU A 40 3.80 18.19 19.87
N PHE A 41 3.29 19.37 19.50
CA PHE A 41 3.29 19.85 18.12
C PHE A 41 4.04 21.16 17.95
N HIS A 42 4.65 21.76 18.97
CA HIS A 42 5.31 23.05 18.81
C HIS A 42 6.44 22.96 17.77
N SER A 43 7.32 21.98 17.92
CA SER A 43 8.40 21.70 16.94
C SER A 43 7.87 21.34 15.54
N TYR A 44 6.71 20.67 15.47
CA TYR A 44 6.05 20.32 14.21
C TYR A 44 5.45 21.58 13.56
N ILE A 45 4.70 22.39 14.30
CA ILE A 45 4.07 23.63 13.83
C ILE A 45 5.13 24.66 13.43
N ASP A 46 6.20 24.81 14.20
CA ASP A 46 7.35 25.66 13.85
C ASP A 46 7.98 25.22 12.53
N LEU A 47 8.12 23.91 12.32
CA LEU A 47 8.60 23.34 11.07
C LEU A 47 7.66 23.70 9.90
N PHE A 48 6.34 23.59 10.06
CA PHE A 48 5.40 23.97 8.99
C PHE A 48 5.29 25.48 8.78
N LEU A 49 5.40 26.30 9.84
CA LEU A 49 5.43 27.75 9.74
C LEU A 49 6.69 28.23 9.04
N LYS A 50 7.84 27.64 9.37
CA LYS A 50 9.10 27.81 8.65
C LYS A 50 8.90 27.47 7.17
N ILE A 51 8.47 26.23 6.86
CA ILE A 51 8.24 25.77 5.47
C ILE A 51 7.30 26.72 4.73
N LYS A 52 6.22 27.18 5.35
CA LYS A 52 5.23 28.07 4.75
C LYS A 52 5.80 29.46 4.48
N GLN A 53 6.54 30.01 5.44
CA GLN A 53 7.12 31.35 5.30
C GLN A 53 8.23 31.36 4.26
N GLU A 54 9.08 30.33 4.28
CA GLU A 54 10.09 30.12 3.26
C GLU A 54 9.40 29.96 1.88
N ALA A 55 8.33 29.15 1.78
CA ALA A 55 7.53 28.92 0.55
C ALA A 55 6.87 30.17 -0.04
N THR A 56 6.51 31.13 0.80
CA THR A 56 5.89 32.38 0.37
C THR A 56 6.91 33.36 -0.21
N GLY A 57 8.20 33.17 0.10
CA GLY A 57 9.27 34.07 -0.30
C GLY A 57 9.25 35.40 0.46
N TYR A 58 10.10 36.34 0.03
CA TYR A 58 10.22 37.65 0.66
C TYR A 58 9.03 38.56 0.32
N PRO A 59 8.60 39.45 1.24
CA PRO A 59 7.56 40.44 0.96
C PRO A 59 7.88 41.31 -0.25
N LYS A 60 6.86 41.78 -0.98
CA LYS A 60 7.00 42.54 -2.24
C LYS A 60 7.88 43.81 -2.16
N GLY A 61 8.18 44.31 -0.96
CA GLY A 61 9.08 45.46 -0.73
C GLY A 61 10.54 45.12 -0.41
N CYS A 62 10.90 43.83 -0.28
CA CYS A 62 12.25 43.38 0.08
C CYS A 62 13.05 42.98 -1.18
N LEU A 63 13.66 43.97 -1.82
CA LEU A 63 14.37 43.77 -3.09
C LEU A 63 15.90 43.68 -2.91
N SER A 64 16.46 44.33 -1.89
CA SER A 64 17.91 44.29 -1.60
C SER A 64 18.29 43.17 -0.65
N GLU A 65 19.54 42.70 -0.72
CA GLU A 65 20.06 41.65 0.17
C GLU A 65 20.09 42.08 1.66
N GLN A 66 20.19 43.38 1.92
CA GLN A 66 20.12 43.94 3.26
C GLN A 66 18.71 43.84 3.84
N GLN A 67 17.69 44.20 3.06
CA GLN A 67 16.27 44.08 3.44
C GLN A 67 15.84 42.62 3.66
N LYS A 68 16.34 41.70 2.83
CA LYS A 68 16.10 40.25 3.01
C LYS A 68 16.70 39.73 4.31
N SER A 69 17.85 40.27 4.71
CA SER A 69 18.53 39.85 5.93
C SER A 69 17.84 40.43 7.18
N GLU A 70 17.41 41.69 7.12
CA GLU A 70 16.57 42.32 8.16
C GLU A 70 15.22 41.61 8.34
N TYR A 71 14.62 41.16 7.24
CA TYR A 71 13.39 40.37 7.28
C TYR A 71 13.57 39.01 7.97
N VAL A 72 14.66 38.28 7.68
CA VAL A 72 14.96 37.00 8.34
C VAL A 72 15.20 37.19 9.83
N ILE A 73 15.92 38.24 10.22
CA ILE A 73 16.19 38.56 11.63
C ILE A 73 14.89 38.92 12.36
N SER A 74 14.08 39.83 11.82
CA SER A 74 12.81 40.23 12.44
C SER A 74 11.78 39.10 12.52
N TYR A 75 11.76 38.17 11.56
CA TYR A 75 10.90 36.98 11.64
C TYR A 75 11.37 36.01 12.74
N SER A 76 12.68 35.83 12.87
CA SER A 76 13.28 35.03 13.94
C SER A 76 13.04 35.62 15.33
N GLU A 77 13.12 36.95 15.49
CA GLU A 77 12.88 37.61 16.78
C GLU A 77 11.41 37.55 17.21
N LYS A 78 10.50 37.55 16.24
CA LYS A 78 9.05 37.59 16.51
C LYS A 78 8.43 36.21 16.70
N GLU A 79 8.83 35.25 15.87
CA GLU A 79 8.21 33.90 15.83
C GLU A 79 9.16 32.82 16.36
N ASN A 80 10.39 33.17 16.75
CA ASN A 80 11.43 32.23 17.23
C ASN A 80 11.81 31.12 16.22
N ILE A 81 11.70 31.41 14.90
CA ILE A 81 11.94 30.46 13.81
C ILE A 81 13.07 30.96 12.88
N TYR A 82 14.10 30.13 12.67
CA TYR A 82 15.25 30.43 11.81
C TYR A 82 15.03 29.97 10.35
N LEU A 83 15.05 30.91 9.39
CA LEU A 83 14.90 30.65 7.95
C LEU A 83 16.27 30.41 7.28
N ASP A 84 16.40 29.39 6.44
CA ASP A 84 17.71 28.94 5.90
C ASP A 84 17.98 29.47 4.48
N LYS A 85 19.10 30.19 4.29
CA LYS A 85 19.27 31.11 3.14
C LYS A 85 19.80 30.47 1.86
N ASN A 86 20.40 29.26 1.87
CA ASN A 86 20.73 28.47 0.65
C ASN A 86 21.50 27.18 1.00
N SER A 87 21.05 26.00 0.55
CA SER A 87 21.86 24.78 0.69
C SER A 87 21.65 23.78 -0.48
N ILE A 88 22.69 23.59 -1.30
CA ILE A 88 22.73 22.65 -2.43
C ILE A 88 23.64 21.47 -2.05
N ASN A 89 23.10 20.24 -2.09
CA ASN A 89 23.84 19.01 -1.86
C ASN A 89 24.02 18.23 -3.17
N ILE A 90 25.27 18.11 -3.66
CA ILE A 90 25.58 17.29 -4.83
C ILE A 90 25.51 15.81 -4.41
N LYS A 91 24.63 15.02 -5.04
CA LYS A 91 24.45 13.59 -4.72
C LYS A 91 25.36 12.69 -5.55
N ASP A 92 25.57 13.02 -6.82
CA ASP A 92 26.32 12.19 -7.75
C ASP A 92 26.77 13.04 -8.96
N VAL A 93 27.93 12.73 -9.53
CA VAL A 93 28.45 13.36 -10.75
C VAL A 93 28.87 12.26 -11.71
N PHE A 94 28.21 12.22 -12.86
CA PHE A 94 28.44 11.22 -13.89
C PHE A 94 28.99 11.88 -15.14
N LEU A 95 29.97 11.27 -15.79
CA LEU A 95 30.51 11.74 -17.06
C LEU A 95 30.11 10.74 -18.16
N PRO A 96 28.97 10.92 -18.85
CA PRO A 96 28.58 10.03 -19.96
C PRO A 96 29.63 9.98 -21.07
N THR A 97 30.30 11.11 -21.32
CA THR A 97 31.39 11.26 -22.30
C THR A 97 32.47 12.19 -21.72
N PRO A 98 33.68 12.24 -22.29
CA PRO A 98 34.72 13.18 -21.85
C PRO A 98 34.30 14.67 -21.94
N GLU A 99 33.29 14.97 -22.76
CA GLU A 99 32.84 16.33 -23.06
C GLU A 99 31.58 16.73 -22.26
N ILE A 100 30.89 15.77 -21.64
CA ILE A 100 29.59 16.01 -20.98
C ILE A 100 29.65 15.51 -19.54
N ALA A 101 29.28 16.37 -18.60
CA ALA A 101 29.09 16.05 -17.20
C ALA A 101 27.61 16.17 -16.81
N ALA A 102 27.05 15.10 -16.26
CA ALA A 102 25.71 15.01 -15.72
C ALA A 102 25.75 15.03 -14.18
N PHE A 103 25.31 16.14 -13.60
CA PHE A 103 25.21 16.31 -12.15
C PHE A 103 23.84 15.87 -11.66
N GLN A 104 23.82 14.99 -10.66
CA GLN A 104 22.64 14.74 -9.85
C GLN A 104 22.86 15.43 -8.52
N TRP A 105 22.07 16.46 -8.26
CA TRP A 105 22.10 17.18 -7.01
C TRP A 105 20.70 17.15 -6.39
N THR A 106 20.65 17.43 -5.10
CA THR A 106 19.44 17.80 -4.41
C THR A 106 19.70 19.04 -3.63
N GLN A 107 18.79 20.00 -3.72
CA GLN A 107 18.71 21.02 -2.71
C GLN A 107 18.45 20.32 -1.37
N SER A 108 19.13 20.73 -0.30
CA SER A 108 18.68 20.34 1.04
C SER A 108 17.34 21.04 1.26
N ASN A 109 16.28 20.28 0.96
CA ASN A 109 14.92 20.72 1.19
C ASN A 109 14.67 20.70 2.71
N ASN A 110 14.97 21.81 3.39
CA ASN A 110 14.06 22.26 4.46
C ASN A 110 12.74 22.79 3.86
N PHE A 111 12.68 22.90 2.53
CA PHE A 111 11.61 23.48 1.76
C PHE A 111 10.90 22.39 0.96
N VAL A 112 9.76 21.92 1.45
CA VAL A 112 8.83 21.10 0.66
C VAL A 112 7.94 22.07 -0.09
N THR A 113 7.99 22.06 -1.42
CA THR A 113 6.98 22.77 -2.23
C THR A 113 5.60 22.29 -1.79
N GLN A 114 4.73 23.19 -1.35
CA GLN A 114 3.36 22.86 -1.00
C GLN A 114 2.69 22.27 -2.25
N ASP A 115 2.42 20.98 -2.21
CA ASP A 115 1.65 20.35 -3.27
C ASP A 115 0.18 20.73 -3.08
N PHE A 116 -0.26 21.78 -3.76
CA PHE A 116 -1.65 22.20 -3.75
C PHE A 116 -2.60 21.15 -4.37
N SER A 117 -2.07 20.10 -5.01
CA SER A 117 -2.87 19.01 -5.59
C SER A 117 -3.07 17.83 -4.63
N THR A 118 -2.23 17.68 -3.60
CA THR A 118 -2.31 16.54 -2.67
C THR A 118 -2.81 16.97 -1.31
N ASN A 119 -4.11 16.79 -1.07
CA ASN A 119 -4.71 16.96 0.24
C ASN A 119 -4.88 15.59 0.92
N ILE A 120 -4.05 15.31 1.92
CA ILE A 120 -4.05 14.04 2.66
C ILE A 120 -5.38 13.76 3.35
N PHE A 121 -6.11 14.79 3.81
CA PHE A 121 -7.42 14.62 4.43
C PHE A 121 -8.45 14.19 3.39
N ILE A 122 -8.43 14.77 2.18
CA ILE A 122 -9.29 14.32 1.09
C ILE A 122 -8.99 12.86 0.74
N ALA A 123 -7.72 12.47 0.64
CA ALA A 123 -7.33 11.07 0.41
C ALA A 123 -7.80 10.12 1.55
N ALA A 124 -7.71 10.56 2.81
CA ALA A 124 -8.18 9.78 3.95
C ALA A 124 -9.71 9.62 3.94
N PHE A 125 -10.45 10.71 3.74
CA PHE A 125 -11.92 10.67 3.70
C PHE A 125 -12.43 9.85 2.51
N THR A 126 -11.87 10.04 1.32
CA THR A 126 -12.25 9.25 0.13
C THR A 126 -12.02 7.75 0.33
N THR A 127 -10.85 7.35 0.86
CA THR A 127 -10.60 5.93 1.14
C THR A 127 -11.48 5.37 2.25
N CYS A 128 -11.83 6.18 3.26
CA CYS A 128 -12.78 5.80 4.31
C CYS A 128 -14.19 5.57 3.73
N HIS A 129 -14.70 6.51 2.93
CA HIS A 129 -16.01 6.40 2.31
C HIS A 129 -16.09 5.22 1.34
N ALA A 130 -15.02 4.96 0.56
CA ALA A 130 -14.95 3.79 -0.31
C ALA A 130 -15.05 2.48 0.50
N ARG A 131 -14.33 2.37 1.63
CA ARG A 131 -14.41 1.20 2.52
C ARG A 131 -15.79 1.04 3.15
N LEU A 132 -16.41 2.11 3.62
CA LEU A 132 -17.75 2.07 4.21
C LEU A 132 -18.79 1.64 3.18
N LYS A 133 -18.70 2.16 1.94
CA LYS A 133 -19.58 1.75 0.85
C LYS A 133 -19.43 0.27 0.53
N LEU A 134 -18.20 -0.22 0.38
CA LEU A 134 -17.91 -1.64 0.16
C LEU A 134 -18.43 -2.51 1.32
N TYR A 135 -18.16 -2.10 2.56
CA TYR A 135 -18.58 -2.80 3.77
C TYR A 135 -20.11 -2.94 3.84
N SER A 136 -20.85 -1.89 3.48
CA SER A 136 -22.32 -1.91 3.52
C SER A 136 -22.96 -2.96 2.60
N GLU A 137 -22.30 -3.33 1.49
CA GLU A 137 -22.78 -4.43 0.63
C GLU A 137 -22.26 -5.79 1.10
N ILE A 138 -21.02 -5.85 1.59
CA ILE A 138 -20.45 -7.07 2.19
C ILE A 138 -21.30 -7.54 3.38
N GLU A 139 -21.79 -6.63 4.20
CA GLU A 139 -22.64 -6.95 5.36
C GLU A 139 -23.96 -7.61 4.96
N LYS A 140 -24.56 -7.19 3.84
CA LYS A 140 -25.78 -7.81 3.29
C LYS A 140 -25.50 -9.22 2.76
N LEU A 141 -24.38 -9.39 2.06
CA LEU A 141 -23.95 -10.66 1.48
C LEU A 141 -23.48 -11.66 2.55
N ASN A 142 -22.93 -11.17 3.66
CA ASN A 142 -22.45 -11.95 4.80
C ASN A 142 -21.54 -13.13 4.36
N GLU A 143 -21.93 -14.37 4.66
CA GLU A 143 -21.15 -15.58 4.35
C GLU A 143 -21.06 -15.90 2.84
N SER A 144 -21.86 -15.25 2.00
CA SER A 144 -21.81 -15.42 0.54
C SER A 144 -20.59 -14.75 -0.09
N VAL A 145 -19.85 -13.91 0.65
CA VAL A 145 -18.66 -13.23 0.13
C VAL A 145 -17.45 -14.17 0.08
N LEU A 146 -16.89 -14.34 -1.13
CA LEU A 146 -15.72 -15.20 -1.36
C LEU A 146 -14.40 -14.41 -1.38
N TYR A 147 -14.44 -13.18 -1.88
CA TYR A 147 -13.27 -12.30 -1.96
C TYR A 147 -13.72 -10.84 -2.12
N PHE A 148 -12.91 -9.89 -1.63
CA PHE A 148 -13.09 -8.46 -1.91
C PHE A 148 -11.72 -7.75 -1.93
N ASP A 149 -11.58 -6.72 -2.77
CA ASP A 149 -10.38 -5.88 -2.82
C ASP A 149 -10.73 -4.48 -3.31
N THR A 150 -10.49 -3.48 -2.45
CA THR A 150 -10.65 -2.04 -2.69
C THR A 150 -12.07 -1.60 -3.10
N ASP A 151 -12.51 -2.00 -4.27
CA ASP A 151 -13.75 -1.63 -4.95
C ASP A 151 -14.44 -2.82 -5.66
N SER A 152 -13.89 -4.03 -5.54
CA SER A 152 -14.44 -5.26 -6.14
C SER A 152 -14.89 -6.26 -5.07
N ILE A 153 -15.97 -7.00 -5.35
CA ILE A 153 -16.48 -8.10 -4.53
C ILE A 153 -16.74 -9.30 -5.45
N ILE A 154 -16.24 -10.47 -5.05
CA ILE A 154 -16.60 -11.76 -5.62
C ILE A 154 -17.45 -12.47 -4.56
N TYR A 155 -18.67 -12.82 -4.94
CA TYR A 155 -19.65 -13.40 -4.04
C TYR A 155 -20.41 -14.53 -4.74
N LYS A 156 -21.03 -15.38 -3.93
CA LYS A 156 -22.01 -16.37 -4.37
C LYS A 156 -23.38 -15.70 -4.44
N SER A 157 -23.93 -15.55 -5.64
CA SER A 157 -25.25 -14.96 -5.82
C SER A 157 -26.34 -15.87 -5.20
N ASP A 158 -27.23 -15.26 -4.45
CA ASP A 158 -28.47 -15.86 -3.93
C ASP A 158 -29.72 -15.29 -4.63
N GLY A 159 -29.54 -14.28 -5.50
CA GLY A 159 -30.60 -13.57 -6.21
C GLY A 159 -31.45 -12.65 -5.34
N ILE A 160 -31.14 -12.53 -4.05
CA ILE A 160 -31.92 -11.77 -3.06
C ILE A 160 -31.11 -10.58 -2.53
N ASN A 161 -29.84 -10.83 -2.16
CA ASN A 161 -28.95 -9.85 -1.54
C ASN A 161 -27.86 -9.33 -2.48
N ASP A 162 -27.95 -9.68 -3.76
CA ASP A 162 -26.99 -9.29 -4.77
C ASP A 162 -26.90 -7.75 -4.89
N PRO A 163 -25.70 -7.14 -4.86
CA PRO A 163 -25.55 -5.70 -4.98
C PRO A 163 -26.16 -5.20 -6.30
N PRO A 164 -26.89 -4.07 -6.27
CA PRO A 164 -27.49 -3.52 -7.48
C PRO A 164 -26.40 -3.10 -8.46
N LEU A 165 -26.53 -3.58 -9.70
CA LEU A 165 -25.63 -3.24 -10.79
C LEU A 165 -26.06 -1.95 -11.46
N GLY A 166 -25.09 -1.17 -11.91
CA GLY A 166 -25.36 0.09 -12.58
C GLY A 166 -24.14 0.69 -13.28
N ASN A 167 -24.41 1.72 -14.09
CA ASN A 167 -23.43 2.38 -14.96
C ASN A 167 -23.08 3.79 -14.47
N PHE A 168 -23.65 4.24 -13.34
CA PHE A 168 -23.42 5.56 -12.79
C PHE A 168 -22.37 5.54 -11.68
N LEU A 169 -21.89 6.73 -11.32
CA LEU A 169 -20.83 6.89 -10.33
C LEU A 169 -21.29 6.35 -8.96
N GLY A 170 -20.50 5.42 -8.41
CA GLY A 170 -20.75 4.81 -7.09
C GLY A 170 -21.62 3.54 -7.14
N GLU A 171 -22.06 3.12 -8.33
CA GLU A 171 -22.73 1.84 -8.56
C GLU A 171 -21.71 0.73 -8.87
N PHE A 172 -22.10 -0.51 -8.63
CA PHE A 172 -21.26 -1.66 -8.99
C PHE A 172 -21.44 -1.99 -10.46
N THR A 173 -20.34 -2.05 -11.19
CA THR A 173 -20.32 -2.44 -12.61
C THR A 173 -20.02 -3.93 -12.73
N ASP A 174 -20.70 -4.62 -13.63
CA ASP A 174 -20.42 -6.01 -13.94
C ASP A 174 -19.15 -6.13 -14.80
N GLU A 175 -18.06 -6.62 -14.20
CA GLU A 175 -16.80 -6.87 -14.91
C GLU A 175 -16.83 -8.09 -15.84
N LEU A 176 -17.80 -8.98 -15.67
CA LEU A 176 -17.87 -10.26 -16.38
C LEU A 176 -18.74 -10.20 -17.64
N ASN A 177 -19.34 -9.04 -17.96
CA ASN A 177 -20.22 -8.82 -19.10
C ASN A 177 -21.35 -9.88 -19.19
N GLY A 178 -21.97 -10.22 -18.06
CA GLY A 178 -22.99 -11.26 -17.94
C GLY A 178 -22.45 -12.69 -17.76
N GLY A 179 -21.13 -12.87 -17.75
CA GLY A 179 -20.50 -14.15 -17.46
C GLY A 179 -20.66 -14.54 -15.99
N THR A 180 -20.88 -15.83 -15.73
CA THR A 180 -20.99 -16.35 -14.35
C THR A 180 -19.75 -17.15 -14.00
N ILE A 181 -19.17 -16.89 -12.82
CA ILE A 181 -18.07 -17.68 -12.30
C ILE A 181 -18.60 -19.04 -11.85
N THR A 182 -18.13 -20.10 -12.50
CA THR A 182 -18.51 -21.49 -12.19
C THR A 182 -17.62 -22.12 -11.12
N SER A 183 -16.38 -21.64 -11.01
CA SER A 183 -15.46 -22.11 -9.98
C SER A 183 -14.46 -21.02 -9.63
N PHE A 184 -14.29 -20.80 -8.33
CA PHE A 184 -13.37 -19.83 -7.77
C PHE A 184 -12.36 -20.53 -6.86
N VAL A 185 -11.10 -20.13 -6.96
CA VAL A 185 -10.00 -20.62 -6.13
C VAL A 185 -9.17 -19.43 -5.67
N THR A 186 -8.86 -19.38 -4.37
CA THR A 186 -8.03 -18.34 -3.79
C THR A 186 -6.91 -18.96 -2.96
N GLY A 187 -5.70 -18.43 -3.13
CA GLY A 187 -4.53 -18.74 -2.31
C GLY A 187 -4.19 -17.62 -1.32
N GLY A 188 -5.05 -16.59 -1.21
CA GLY A 188 -4.87 -15.45 -0.32
C GLY A 188 -5.11 -14.08 -0.99
N PRO A 189 -4.81 -12.98 -0.30
CA PRO A 189 -5.02 -11.63 -0.83
C PRO A 189 -4.26 -11.39 -2.14
N LYS A 190 -4.96 -10.87 -3.16
CA LYS A 190 -4.43 -10.58 -4.51
C LYS A 190 -3.82 -11.81 -5.20
N ASN A 191 -4.30 -13.00 -4.84
CA ASN A 191 -3.84 -14.27 -5.36
C ASN A 191 -5.03 -15.25 -5.55
N TYR A 192 -5.66 -15.19 -6.72
CA TYR A 192 -6.87 -15.95 -7.02
C TYR A 192 -6.94 -16.34 -8.51
N ALA A 193 -7.75 -17.35 -8.79
CA ALA A 193 -8.07 -17.78 -10.14
C ALA A 193 -9.53 -18.24 -10.22
N TYR A 194 -10.19 -18.00 -11.34
CA TYR A 194 -11.56 -18.42 -11.55
C TYR A 194 -11.83 -18.87 -12.99
N LYS A 195 -12.89 -19.66 -13.14
CA LYS A 195 -13.44 -20.11 -14.41
C LYS A 195 -14.81 -19.51 -14.66
N LEU A 196 -15.04 -19.05 -15.87
CA LEU A 196 -16.33 -18.55 -16.32
C LEU A 196 -17.15 -19.66 -17.01
N SER A 197 -18.44 -19.41 -17.17
CA SER A 197 -19.38 -20.33 -17.82
C SER A 197 -19.09 -20.55 -19.31
N ASP A 198 -18.42 -19.60 -19.95
CA ASP A 198 -17.94 -19.70 -21.34
C ASP A 198 -16.68 -20.57 -21.50
N GLY A 199 -16.14 -21.07 -20.39
CA GLY A 199 -14.91 -21.87 -20.35
C GLY A 199 -13.62 -21.04 -20.26
N SER A 200 -13.70 -19.71 -20.26
CA SER A 200 -12.53 -18.86 -20.07
C SER A 200 -12.00 -18.91 -18.64
N GLU A 201 -10.68 -18.76 -18.49
CA GLU A 201 -9.99 -18.83 -17.21
C GLU A 201 -9.26 -17.52 -16.95
N VAL A 202 -9.41 -16.98 -15.74
CA VAL A 202 -8.69 -15.79 -15.29
C VAL A 202 -7.83 -16.17 -14.10
N CYS A 203 -6.56 -15.78 -14.14
CA CYS A 203 -5.61 -15.96 -13.05
C CYS A 203 -5.02 -14.60 -12.67
N LYS A 204 -4.96 -14.30 -11.37
CA LYS A 204 -4.44 -13.05 -10.82
C LYS A 204 -3.50 -13.39 -9.67
N ILE A 205 -2.19 -13.25 -9.90
CA ILE A 205 -1.16 -13.57 -8.91
C ILE A 205 -0.24 -12.36 -8.74
N ARG A 206 -0.33 -11.70 -7.58
CA ARG A 206 0.52 -10.54 -7.27
C ARG A 206 2.01 -10.91 -7.32
N GLY A 207 2.80 -10.03 -7.92
CA GLY A 207 4.25 -10.16 -7.99
C GLY A 207 4.76 -10.96 -9.18
N PHE A 208 3.86 -11.54 -9.99
CA PHE A 208 4.19 -12.24 -11.22
C PHE A 208 3.57 -11.52 -12.41
N THR A 209 4.34 -11.36 -13.48
CA THR A 209 3.79 -10.90 -14.76
C THR A 209 3.28 -12.13 -15.50
N LEU A 210 1.97 -12.21 -15.71
CA LEU A 210 1.34 -13.31 -16.45
C LEU A 210 1.49 -13.08 -17.96
N ASN A 211 2.69 -13.36 -18.48
CA ASN A 211 2.90 -13.52 -19.91
C ASN A 211 2.48 -14.93 -20.35
N PHE A 212 2.36 -15.17 -21.65
CA PHE A 212 1.91 -16.46 -22.19
C PHE A 212 2.68 -17.67 -21.62
N GLN A 213 4.00 -17.58 -21.53
CA GLN A 213 4.83 -18.67 -20.97
C GLN A 213 4.56 -18.89 -19.48
N ASN A 214 4.43 -17.82 -18.71
CA ASN A 214 4.15 -17.88 -17.28
C ASN A 214 2.73 -18.36 -17.01
N SER A 215 1.75 -18.02 -17.85
CA SER A 215 0.36 -18.49 -17.72
C SER A 215 0.22 -19.99 -18.01
N LEU A 216 1.13 -20.60 -18.79
CA LEU A 216 1.14 -22.05 -18.94
C LEU A 216 1.51 -22.75 -17.62
N VAL A 217 2.39 -22.16 -16.82
CA VAL A 217 2.82 -22.69 -15.52
C VAL A 217 1.84 -22.28 -14.41
N LEU A 218 1.49 -21.00 -14.37
CA LEU A 218 0.58 -20.37 -13.40
C LEU A 218 -0.81 -20.21 -14.05
N ASN A 219 -1.58 -21.29 -14.04
CA ASN A 219 -2.96 -21.33 -14.51
C ASN A 219 -3.92 -21.73 -13.36
N TYR A 220 -5.22 -21.76 -13.67
CA TYR A 220 -6.25 -22.14 -12.70
C TYR A 220 -6.00 -23.52 -12.09
N ASN A 221 -5.64 -24.53 -12.89
CA ASN A 221 -5.41 -25.89 -12.39
C ASN A 221 -4.20 -25.94 -11.45
N SER A 222 -3.11 -25.27 -11.83
CA SER A 222 -1.91 -25.18 -11.00
C SER A 222 -2.17 -24.53 -9.64
N VAL A 223 -2.95 -23.44 -9.61
CA VAL A 223 -3.36 -22.79 -8.35
C VAL A 223 -4.31 -23.67 -7.56
N LYS A 224 -5.27 -24.33 -8.21
CA LYS A 224 -6.21 -25.25 -7.58
C LYS A 224 -5.52 -26.44 -6.93
N GLU A 225 -4.57 -27.08 -7.61
CA GLU A 225 -3.79 -28.18 -7.04
C GLU A 225 -2.97 -27.73 -5.83
N LEU A 226 -2.35 -26.56 -5.92
CA LEU A 226 -1.56 -26.00 -4.84
C LEU A 226 -2.42 -25.77 -3.58
N VAL A 227 -3.58 -25.12 -3.75
CA VAL A 227 -4.52 -24.85 -2.65
C VAL A 227 -5.08 -26.15 -2.06
N LYS A 228 -5.48 -27.11 -2.91
CA LYS A 228 -5.99 -28.41 -2.45
C LYS A 228 -4.96 -29.26 -1.73
N SER A 229 -3.69 -29.17 -2.13
CA SER A 229 -2.65 -29.97 -1.52
C SER A 229 -2.35 -29.56 -0.08
N MET A 230 -2.69 -28.31 0.31
CA MET A 230 -2.31 -27.69 1.59
C MET A 230 -0.82 -27.83 1.96
N ASP A 231 0.01 -28.21 0.99
CA ASP A 231 1.41 -28.46 1.19
C ASP A 231 2.16 -27.14 1.10
N GLU A 232 2.48 -26.59 2.27
CA GLU A 232 3.25 -25.36 2.39
C GLU A 232 4.67 -25.50 1.83
N THR A 233 5.17 -26.71 1.58
CA THR A 233 6.50 -26.92 1.00
C THR A 233 6.49 -26.89 -0.52
N ARG A 234 5.31 -27.04 -1.16
CA ARG A 234 5.18 -27.04 -2.62
C ARG A 234 5.34 -25.61 -3.17
N PHE A 235 6.26 -25.45 -4.12
CA PHE A 235 6.44 -24.21 -4.85
C PHE A 235 6.55 -24.46 -6.36
N MET A 236 6.03 -23.53 -7.14
CA MET A 236 6.18 -23.50 -8.59
C MET A 236 7.27 -22.51 -8.96
N THR A 237 8.10 -22.87 -9.93
CA THR A 237 9.19 -21.99 -10.38
C THR A 237 8.82 -21.39 -11.73
N VAL A 238 8.86 -20.06 -11.80
CA VAL A 238 8.66 -19.30 -13.04
C VAL A 238 9.96 -18.62 -13.40
N THR A 239 10.47 -18.91 -14.59
CA THR A 239 11.69 -18.31 -15.11
C THR A 239 11.36 -17.38 -16.26
N ASN A 240 11.70 -16.10 -16.09
CA ASN A 240 11.67 -15.12 -17.16
C ASN A 240 13.10 -14.93 -17.71
N PRO A 241 13.41 -15.45 -18.91
CA PRO A 241 14.76 -15.44 -19.44
C PRO A 241 15.26 -14.04 -19.87
N ARG A 242 14.35 -13.09 -20.09
CA ARG A 242 14.68 -11.75 -20.64
C ARG A 242 14.00 -10.65 -19.85
N LYS A 243 14.15 -10.65 -18.53
CA LYS A 243 13.62 -9.56 -17.71
C LYS A 243 14.48 -8.31 -17.88
N ILE A 244 13.86 -7.27 -18.41
CA ILE A 244 14.46 -5.93 -18.48
C ILE A 244 14.62 -5.41 -17.04
N THR A 245 15.85 -5.16 -16.63
CA THR A 245 16.19 -4.62 -15.31
C THR A 245 17.06 -3.38 -15.47
N ARG A 246 16.81 -2.36 -14.65
CA ARG A 246 17.63 -1.14 -14.62
C ARG A 246 18.63 -1.22 -13.47
N ASP A 247 19.92 -1.23 -13.80
CA ASP A 247 20.98 -1.00 -12.82
C ASP A 247 21.06 0.50 -12.55
N LYS A 248 20.54 0.93 -11.39
CA LYS A 248 20.53 2.34 -10.99
C LYS A 248 21.93 2.90 -10.78
N LYS A 249 22.89 2.09 -10.33
CA LYS A 249 24.27 2.53 -10.07
C LYS A 249 25.04 2.73 -11.37
N LYS A 250 24.88 1.80 -12.32
CA LYS A 250 25.54 1.88 -13.63
C LYS A 250 24.72 2.66 -14.67
N ARG A 251 23.51 3.08 -14.32
CA ARG A 251 22.51 3.73 -15.20
C ARG A 251 22.31 2.98 -16.53
N LYS A 252 22.42 1.65 -16.50
CA LYS A 252 22.25 0.77 -17.67
C LYS A 252 20.95 -0.02 -17.58
N VAL A 253 20.37 -0.28 -18.73
CA VAL A 253 19.25 -1.22 -18.88
C VAL A 253 19.84 -2.51 -19.42
N GLU A 254 19.62 -3.61 -18.72
CA GLU A 254 20.16 -4.92 -19.08
C GLU A 254 19.07 -5.98 -18.99
N ASN A 255 19.18 -7.01 -19.83
CA ASN A 255 18.36 -8.20 -19.72
C ASN A 255 19.01 -9.16 -18.74
N LYS A 256 18.26 -9.54 -17.70
CA LYS A 256 18.66 -10.56 -16.74
C LYS A 256 17.67 -11.70 -16.72
N ILE A 257 18.17 -12.90 -16.51
CA ILE A 257 17.32 -14.05 -16.21
C ILE A 257 16.80 -13.86 -14.78
N GLU A 258 15.47 -13.85 -14.63
CA GLU A 258 14.83 -13.84 -13.32
C GLU A 258 14.14 -15.17 -13.08
N THR A 259 14.40 -15.77 -11.94
CA THR A 259 13.67 -16.95 -11.47
C THR A 259 12.92 -16.58 -10.21
N LYS A 260 11.60 -16.76 -10.23
CA LYS A 260 10.73 -16.54 -9.06
C LYS A 260 10.08 -17.85 -8.65
N LYS A 261 10.03 -18.08 -7.35
CA LYS A 261 9.27 -19.20 -6.77
C LYS A 261 7.94 -18.67 -6.27
N TYR A 262 6.87 -19.27 -6.74
CA TYR A 262 5.51 -19.05 -6.26
C TYR A 262 5.17 -20.14 -5.25
N LYS A 263 4.76 -19.73 -4.05
CA LYS A 263 4.33 -20.60 -2.95
C LYS A 263 3.00 -20.05 -2.42
N MET A 264 2.13 -20.94 -1.96
CA MET A 264 0.93 -20.53 -1.23
C MET A 264 1.35 -19.89 0.09
N VAL A 265 0.94 -18.66 0.32
CA VAL A 265 1.17 -17.95 1.58
C VAL A 265 -0.19 -17.49 2.06
N TYR A 266 -0.70 -18.16 3.09
CA TYR A 266 -1.98 -17.85 3.71
C TYR A 266 -1.75 -17.46 5.16
N ASP A 267 -1.33 -16.22 5.38
CA ASP A 267 -0.87 -15.68 6.68
C ASP A 267 -1.86 -14.71 7.32
N LYS A 268 -3.10 -14.61 6.78
CA LYS A 268 -4.09 -13.59 7.16
C LYS A 268 -5.32 -14.13 7.88
N ARG A 269 -5.60 -15.43 7.78
CA ARG A 269 -6.75 -16.08 8.41
C ARG A 269 -6.35 -17.49 8.85
N VAL A 270 -7.06 -18.01 9.84
CA VAL A 270 -6.96 -19.40 10.29
C VAL A 270 -7.89 -20.25 9.44
N ILE A 271 -7.38 -21.35 8.87
CA ILE A 271 -8.19 -22.32 8.12
C ILE A 271 -8.63 -23.41 9.11
N GLN A 272 -9.93 -23.69 9.15
CA GLN A 272 -10.51 -24.77 9.95
C GLN A 272 -10.49 -26.12 9.20
N GLU A 273 -10.80 -27.21 9.91
CA GLU A 273 -10.84 -28.56 9.34
C GLU A 273 -11.88 -28.71 8.20
N ASP A 274 -12.96 -27.92 8.25
CA ASP A 274 -13.99 -27.85 7.22
C ASP A 274 -13.64 -26.90 6.05
N PHE A 275 -12.41 -26.37 6.03
CA PHE A 275 -11.93 -25.34 5.11
C PHE A 275 -12.61 -23.98 5.25
N SER A 276 -13.45 -23.77 6.28
CA SER A 276 -13.89 -22.42 6.64
C SER A 276 -12.69 -21.61 7.12
N THR A 277 -12.78 -20.28 7.00
CA THR A 277 -11.67 -19.40 7.38
C THR A 277 -12.13 -18.35 8.37
N LEU A 278 -11.37 -18.16 9.45
CA LEU A 278 -11.65 -17.16 10.48
C LEU A 278 -10.52 -16.14 10.53
N PRO A 279 -10.81 -14.84 10.74
CA PRO A 279 -9.76 -13.89 11.06
C PRO A 279 -9.06 -14.28 12.37
N TYR A 280 -7.80 -13.88 12.51
CA TYR A 280 -7.06 -14.11 13.75
C TYR A 280 -7.76 -13.40 14.91
N GLY A 281 -7.99 -14.13 16.00
CA GLY A 281 -8.67 -13.61 17.19
C GLY A 281 -10.20 -13.69 17.17
N TYR A 282 -10.79 -14.52 16.29
CA TYR A 282 -12.06 -15.18 16.62
C TYR A 282 -11.90 -16.01 17.90
#